data_AF-A0A4R6M4H6-F1
#
_entry.id   AF-A0A4R6M4H6-F1
#
_cell.length_a   1.000
_cell.length_b   1.000
_cell.length_c   1.000
_cell.angle_alpha   90.00
_cell.angle_beta   90.00
_cell.angle_gamma   90.00
#
_symmetry.space_group_name_H-M   'P 1'
#
loop_
_entity.id
_entity.type
_entity.pdbx_description
1 polymer ?
#
loop_
_entity_poly.entity_id
_entity_poly.type
_entity_poly.pdbx_seq_one_letter_code
_entity_poly.pdbx_strand_id
1 'polypeptide(L)'
;MEKGMKLKVRKELDGRQQSNIIKLKGSLISKGYTEIIHILDQDDEFHINSFDIETGTDNEVREFITAFIAREQLEDSIYIFK
;
A
#
# COMPACT_ATOMS: atom_id res chain seq x y z
N MET A 1 -15.64 -5.77 -12.10
CA MET A 1 -15.50 -5.76 -10.62
C MET A 1 -14.21 -5.01 -10.34
N GLU A 2 -14.29 -3.71 -10.08
CA GLU A 2 -13.14 -2.77 -10.05
C GLU A 2 -13.01 -2.10 -8.67
N LYS A 3 -13.12 -2.86 -7.58
CA LYS A 3 -13.03 -2.30 -6.21
C LYS A 3 -11.78 -2.82 -5.53
N GLY A 4 -10.63 -2.45 -6.08
CA GLY A 4 -9.32 -2.70 -5.46
C GLY A 4 -8.64 -1.37 -5.15
N MET A 5 -7.90 -1.33 -4.05
CA MET A 5 -7.09 -0.16 -3.72
C MET A 5 -5.72 -0.28 -4.39
N LYS A 6 -5.13 0.83 -4.83
CA LYS A 6 -3.79 0.82 -5.45
C LYS A 6 -2.85 1.73 -4.68
N LEU A 7 -1.63 1.25 -4.46
CA LEU A 7 -0.52 2.03 -3.91
C LEU A 7 0.61 2.10 -4.92
N LYS A 8 0.99 3.32 -5.27
CA LYS A 8 2.21 3.61 -6.02
C LYS A 8 3.36 3.68 -5.03
N VAL A 9 4.41 2.91 -5.27
CA VAL A 9 5.53 2.76 -4.33
C VAL A 9 6.84 2.91 -5.08
N ARG A 10 7.77 3.72 -4.54
CA ARG A 10 9.10 3.90 -5.13
C ARG A 10 9.89 2.59 -5.14
N LYS A 11 10.65 2.36 -6.20
CA LYS A 11 11.59 1.24 -6.32
C LYS A 11 12.84 1.46 -5.48
N GLU A 12 13.37 2.69 -5.49
CA GLU A 12 14.49 3.08 -4.64
C GLU A 12 13.99 3.45 -3.25
N LEU A 13 14.33 2.61 -2.27
CA LEU A 13 13.91 2.73 -0.89
C LEU A 13 15.10 2.40 0.01
N ASP A 14 15.28 3.16 1.09
CA ASP A 14 16.23 2.80 2.12
C ASP A 14 15.75 1.58 2.95
N GLY A 15 16.64 0.99 3.75
CA GLY A 15 16.30 -0.21 4.52
C GLY A 15 15.16 -0.01 5.52
N ARG A 16 14.97 1.20 6.07
CA ARG A 16 13.88 1.52 7.00
C ARG A 16 12.56 1.62 6.23
N GLN A 17 12.56 2.30 5.10
CA GLN A 17 11.41 2.41 4.20
C GLN A 17 10.98 1.02 3.73
N GLN A 18 11.90 0.18 3.24
CA GLN A 18 11.58 -1.21 2.85
C GLN A 18 10.94 -2.01 4.00
N SER A 19 11.52 -1.96 5.20
CA SER A 19 10.96 -2.65 6.37
C SER A 19 9.55 -2.16 6.70
N ASN A 20 9.33 -0.85 6.65
CA ASN A 20 8.02 -0.26 6.96
C ASN A 20 6.97 -0.59 5.89
N ILE A 21 7.35 -0.70 4.62
CA ILE A 21 6.46 -1.12 3.54
C ILE A 21 6.06 -2.60 3.71
N ILE A 22 7.00 -3.46 4.11
CA ILE A 22 6.70 -4.85 4.46
C ILE A 22 5.70 -4.91 5.63
N LYS A 23 5.90 -4.10 6.68
CA LYS A 23 4.97 -4.01 7.81
C LYS A 23 3.59 -3.52 7.39
N LEU A 24 3.50 -2.54 6.49
CA LEU A 24 2.23 -2.06 5.96
C LEU A 24 1.46 -3.20 5.30
N LYS A 25 2.11 -3.90 4.36
CA LYS A 25 1.52 -5.06 3.66
C LYS A 25 1.08 -6.15 4.62
N GLY A 26 1.94 -6.50 5.58
CA GLY A 26 1.61 -7.48 6.62
C GLY A 26 0.42 -7.06 7.49
N SER A 27 0.32 -5.77 7.81
CA SER A 27 -0.79 -5.24 8.61
C SER A 27 -2.13 -5.27 7.85
N LEU A 28 -2.11 -4.99 6.54
CA LEU A 28 -3.30 -5.11 5.69
C LEU A 28 -3.83 -6.55 5.66
N ILE A 29 -2.92 -7.52 5.56
CA ILE A 29 -3.25 -8.96 5.60
C ILE A 29 -3.76 -9.36 6.97
N SER A 30 -3.05 -9.01 8.05
CA SER A 30 -3.42 -9.42 9.41
C SER A 30 -4.75 -8.83 9.88
N LYS A 31 -5.16 -7.69 9.32
CA LYS A 31 -6.46 -7.05 9.58
C LYS A 31 -7.60 -7.61 8.74
N GLY A 32 -7.31 -8.54 7.82
CA GLY A 32 -8.30 -9.14 6.94
C GLY A 32 -8.77 -8.23 5.80
N TYR A 33 -8.08 -7.11 5.55
CA TYR A 33 -8.49 -6.19 4.49
C TYR A 33 -8.22 -6.77 3.10
N THR A 34 -7.20 -7.61 2.95
CA THR A 34 -6.83 -8.22 1.68
C THR A 34 -5.98 -9.47 1.90
N GLU A 35 -6.11 -10.46 1.01
CA GLU A 35 -5.29 -11.68 1.03
C GLU A 35 -4.36 -11.76 -0.19
N ILE A 36 -4.58 -10.90 -1.19
CA ILE A 36 -3.87 -10.94 -2.48
C ILE A 36 -3.35 -9.55 -2.81
N ILE A 37 -2.04 -9.47 -3.08
CA ILE A 37 -1.38 -8.25 -3.50
C ILE A 37 -0.79 -8.49 -4.89
N HIS A 38 -1.30 -7.76 -5.89
CA HIS A 38 -0.73 -7.79 -7.24
C HIS A 38 0.30 -6.67 -7.38
N ILE A 39 1.52 -7.00 -7.81
CA ILE A 39 2.58 -6.01 -8.02
C ILE A 39 2.81 -5.88 -9.52
N LEU A 40 2.57 -4.67 -10.04
CA LEU A 40 2.80 -4.33 -11.44
C LEU A 40 3.94 -3.32 -11.53
N ASP A 41 4.93 -3.59 -12.37
CA ASP A 41 5.95 -2.61 -12.71
C ASP A 41 5.31 -1.45 -13.48
N GLN A 42 5.49 -0.21 -13.02
CA GLN A 42 4.88 0.95 -13.66
C GLN A 42 5.87 1.63 -14.61
N ASP A 43 7.02 2.03 -14.06
CA ASP A 43 8.07 2.79 -14.72
C ASP A 43 9.39 2.60 -13.96
N ASP A 44 10.48 3.24 -14.38
CA ASP A 44 11.80 3.09 -13.77
C ASP A 44 11.87 3.50 -12.29
N GLU A 45 10.95 4.36 -11.83
CA GLU A 45 10.95 4.87 -10.47
C GLU A 45 9.95 4.14 -9.55
N PHE A 46 8.90 3.53 -10.10
CA PHE A 46 7.76 3.04 -9.30
C PHE A 46 7.21 1.68 -9.73
N HIS A 47 6.62 0.99 -8.75
CA HIS A 47 5.71 -0.13 -8.98
C HIS A 47 4.34 0.13 -8.32
N ILE A 48 3.28 -0.43 -8.89
CA ILE A 48 1.92 -0.40 -8.32
C ILE A 48 1.66 -1.68 -7.55
N ASN A 49 1.21 -1.54 -6.30
CA ASN A 49 0.63 -2.63 -5.51
C ASN A 49 -0.89 -2.47 -5.56
N SER A 50 -1.59 -3.43 -6.15
CA SER A 50 -3.04 -3.49 -6.14
C SER A 50 -3.49 -4.48 -5.07
N PHE A 51 -4.48 -4.07 -4.29
CA PHE A 51 -5.05 -4.82 -3.18
C PHE A 51 -6.52 -5.08 -3.48
N ASP A 52 -6.92 -6.34 -3.49
CA ASP A 52 -8.34 -6.68 -3.50
C ASP A 52 -8.87 -6.51 -2.08
N ILE A 53 -9.60 -5.42 -1.86
CA ILE A 53 -10.14 -5.07 -0.55
C ILE A 53 -11.58 -5.53 -0.38
N GLU A 54 -11.93 -5.93 0.83
CA GLU A 54 -13.31 -6.34 1.12
C GLU A 54 -14.30 -5.18 0.89
N THR A 55 -15.45 -5.50 0.29
CA THR A 55 -16.44 -4.48 -0.06
C THR A 55 -16.98 -3.81 1.20
N GLY A 56 -16.86 -2.48 1.27
CA GLY A 56 -17.32 -1.69 2.43
C GLY A 56 -16.20 -1.28 3.39
N THR A 57 -14.97 -1.77 3.20
CA THR A 57 -13.81 -1.41 4.02
C THR A 57 -12.95 -0.28 3.42
N ASP A 58 -13.29 0.22 2.23
CA ASP A 58 -12.47 1.20 1.48
C ASP A 58 -12.04 2.42 2.31
N ASN A 59 -12.98 3.04 3.04
CA ASN A 59 -12.65 4.21 3.85
C ASN A 59 -11.74 3.86 5.03
N GLU A 60 -11.98 2.72 5.69
CA GLU A 60 -11.17 2.25 6.83
C GLU A 60 -9.74 1.91 6.38
N VAL A 61 -9.60 1.20 5.27
CA VAL A 61 -8.30 0.85 4.68
C VAL A 61 -7.54 2.12 4.27
N ARG A 62 -8.23 3.09 3.66
CA ARG A 62 -7.64 4.36 3.25
C ARG A 62 -7.17 5.19 4.43
N GLU A 63 -7.97 5.28 5.50
CA GLU A 63 -7.58 5.95 6.74
C GLU A 63 -6.40 5.26 7.40
N PHE A 64 -6.42 3.92 7.48
CA PHE A 64 -5.33 3.13 8.03
C PHE A 64 -4.02 3.37 7.27
N ILE A 65 -4.02 3.27 5.94
CA ILE A 65 -2.83 3.48 5.11
C ILE A 65 -2.33 4.91 5.26
N THR A 66 -3.23 5.91 5.24
CA THR A 66 -2.85 7.32 5.37
C THR A 66 -2.19 7.58 6.73
N ALA A 67 -2.78 7.06 7.81
CA ALA A 67 -2.21 7.19 9.15
C ALA A 67 -0.87 6.46 9.28
N PHE A 68 -0.73 5.28 8.65
CA PHE A 68 0.52 4.53 8.65
C PHE A 68 1.63 5.28 7.91
N ILE A 69 1.35 5.82 6.71
CA ILE A 69 2.30 6.60 5.92
C ILE A 69 2.83 7.78 6.73
N ALA A 70 1.93 8.54 7.36
CA ALA A 70 2.31 9.69 8.17
C ALA A 70 3.12 9.31 9.42
N ARG A 71 2.74 8.22 10.09
CA ARG A 71 3.44 7.74 11.30
C ARG A 71 4.84 7.24 11.00
N GLU A 72 5.01 6.55 9.88
CA GLU A 72 6.25 5.88 9.50
C GLU A 72 7.13 6.71 8.55
N GLN A 73 6.73 7.95 8.26
CA GLN A 73 7.44 8.92 7.41
C GLN A 73 7.67 8.39 5.97
N LEU A 74 6.61 7.87 5.34
CA LEU A 74 6.65 7.26 4.01
C LEU A 74 6.06 8.15 2.91
N GLU A 75 5.79 9.42 3.19
CA GLU A 75 5.13 10.37 2.27
C GLU A 75 5.87 10.55 0.95
N ASP A 76 7.19 10.34 0.94
CA ASP A 76 8.03 10.42 -0.25
C ASP A 76 8.19 9.07 -0.98
N SER A 77 7.67 7.99 -0.40
CA SER A 77 7.89 6.60 -0.84
C SER A 77 6.63 5.90 -1.29
N ILE A 78 5.47 6.22 -0.69
CA ILE A 78 4.18 5.59 -0.98
C ILE A 78 3.11 6.65 -1.22
N TYR A 79 2.35 6.44 -2.28
CA TYR A 79 1.21 7.27 -2.65
C TYR A 79 -0.02 6.41 -2.91
N ILE A 80 -1.17 6.83 -2.39
CA ILE A 80 -2.44 6.21 -2.74
C ILE A 80 -2.77 6.58 -4.19
N PHE A 81 -2.90 5.57 -5.04
CA PHE A 81 -3.10 5.70 -6.48
C PHE A 81 -4.58 5.48 -6.82
N LYS A 82 -5.14 6.33 -7.69
CA LYS A 82 -6.55 6.32 -8.08
C LYS A 82 -6.82 5.35 -9.23
#